data_AF-A0AA37WUY0-F1
#
_entry.id   AF-A0AA37WUY0-F1
#
_cell.length_a   1.000
_cell.length_b   1.000
_cell.length_c   1.000
_cell.angle_alpha   90.00
_cell.angle_beta   90.00
_cell.angle_gamma   90.00
#
_symmetry.space_group_name_H-M   'P 1'
#
loop_
_entity.id
_entity.type
_entity.pdbx_description
1 polymer ?
#
loop_
_entity_poly.entity_id
_entity_poly.type
_entity_poly.pdbx_seq_one_letter_code
_entity_poly.pdbx_strand_id
1 'polypeptide(L)'
;MPSEQTLSPDLLPNLDGFEGTYAGVEIPALKAGEPWIDSSIAGLQFYDYAAIYELTGEPLIPVAGDRLSLVRESENPHDSNAVEVWWRNGIRLGHLPRRVAAEIAGPLDAGVALRAYVAHGGDGEAWSARALLVGSAAAAFHGRYIRHVCEAAFSRWEWEQESRAIREDRPSRERGQAFAREQGDRRTARLQQAVNTFAKLPIELDEPPVGAVREIYAIQSALGCSRSTAFRLARAAGVEPRLHHRGWYCDAATVRFTPELIEAMRAWAAAPRTRYSLR
;
A
#
# COMPACT_ATOMS: atom_id res chain seq x y z
N MET A 1 3.19 5.65 48.47
CA MET A 1 4.11 4.70 47.82
C MET A 1 4.02 4.97 46.33
N PRO A 2 5.04 5.55 45.67
CA PRO A 2 5.04 5.63 44.22
C PRO A 2 4.95 4.20 43.68
N SER A 3 3.96 3.95 42.82
CA SER A 3 3.83 2.69 42.10
C SER A 3 5.16 2.38 41.44
N GLU A 4 5.70 1.18 41.66
CA GLU A 4 6.83 0.66 40.91
C GLU A 4 6.46 0.72 39.43
N GLN A 5 6.95 1.75 38.72
CA GLN A 5 6.69 1.92 37.30
C GLN A 5 7.55 0.88 36.58
N THR A 6 6.98 -0.30 36.35
CA THR A 6 7.63 -1.33 35.54
C THR A 6 7.82 -0.77 34.13
N LEU A 7 9.07 -0.59 33.71
CA LEU A 7 9.40 -0.22 32.34
C LEU A 7 8.78 -1.23 31.37
N SER A 8 8.25 -0.74 30.25
CA SER A 8 7.80 -1.62 29.16
C SER A 8 8.94 -2.56 28.74
N PRO A 9 8.68 -3.86 28.50
CA PRO A 9 9.68 -4.79 27.97
C PRO A 9 10.35 -4.28 26.68
N ASP A 10 9.61 -3.55 25.84
CA ASP A 10 10.12 -2.94 24.60
C ASP A 10 11.20 -1.86 24.82
N LEU A 11 11.42 -1.43 26.07
CA LEU A 11 12.43 -0.42 26.44
C LEU A 11 13.69 -1.04 27.07
N LEU A 12 13.71 -2.36 27.23
CA LEU A 12 14.85 -3.10 27.77
C LEU A 12 15.57 -3.84 26.65
N PRO A 13 16.89 -4.09 26.78
CA PRO A 13 17.58 -5.02 25.89
C PRO A 13 17.05 -6.44 26.14
N ASN A 14 17.37 -7.37 25.24
CA ASN A 14 17.17 -8.78 25.55
C ASN A 14 18.09 -9.16 26.73
N LEU A 15 17.49 -9.61 27.83
CA LEU A 15 18.18 -9.99 29.07
C LEU A 15 18.22 -11.51 29.28
N ASP A 16 17.64 -12.28 28.35
CA ASP A 16 17.51 -13.72 28.49
C ASP A 16 18.89 -14.39 28.59
N GLY A 17 19.08 -15.20 29.63
CA GLY A 17 20.33 -15.92 29.85
C GLY A 17 21.46 -15.08 30.45
N PHE A 18 21.20 -13.83 30.85
CA PHE A 18 22.20 -13.03 31.57
C PHE A 18 22.23 -13.31 33.08
N GLU A 19 21.25 -14.00 33.65
CA GLU A 19 21.29 -14.33 35.08
C GLU A 19 22.55 -15.13 35.44
N GLY A 20 23.27 -14.69 36.48
CA GLY A 20 24.52 -15.32 36.91
C GLY A 20 25.76 -14.98 36.06
N THR A 21 25.62 -14.13 35.04
CA THR A 21 26.75 -13.63 34.22
C THR A 21 27.24 -12.26 34.72
N TYR A 22 28.32 -11.73 34.13
CA TYR A 22 28.78 -10.38 34.43
C TYR A 22 27.77 -9.32 33.97
N ALA A 23 27.10 -9.52 32.84
CA ALA A 23 26.01 -8.63 32.39
C ALA A 23 24.79 -8.69 33.32
N GLY A 24 24.55 -9.83 33.97
CA GLY A 24 23.44 -10.03 34.91
C GLY A 24 23.43 -9.05 36.08
N VAL A 25 24.60 -8.52 36.45
CA VAL A 25 24.76 -7.51 37.51
C VAL A 25 24.05 -6.19 37.12
N GLU A 26 23.92 -5.89 35.83
CA GLU A 26 23.27 -4.67 35.36
C GLU A 26 21.75 -4.78 35.28
N ILE A 27 21.16 -5.98 35.39
CA ILE A 27 19.71 -6.19 35.24
C ILE A 27 18.88 -5.23 36.13
N PRO A 28 19.19 -5.05 37.43
CA PRO A 28 18.45 -4.10 38.26
C PRO A 28 18.59 -2.65 37.79
N ALA A 29 19.77 -2.24 37.34
CA ALA A 29 20.02 -0.88 36.85
C ALA A 29 19.28 -0.63 35.52
N LEU A 30 19.31 -1.59 34.60
CA LEU A 30 18.56 -1.52 33.34
C LEU A 30 17.05 -1.42 33.59
N LYS A 31 16.52 -2.21 34.52
CA LYS A 31 15.11 -2.13 34.96
C LYS A 31 14.76 -0.80 35.65
N ALA A 32 15.75 -0.13 36.24
CA ALA A 32 15.59 1.22 36.79
C ALA A 32 15.76 2.34 35.74
N GLY A 33 16.03 1.99 34.47
CA GLY A 33 16.16 2.94 33.36
C GLY A 33 17.59 3.39 33.08
N GLU A 34 18.60 2.67 33.57
CA GLU A 34 20.00 2.92 33.22
C GLU A 34 20.17 2.92 31.69
N PRO A 35 20.84 3.93 31.11
CA PRO A 35 20.98 3.99 29.67
C PRO A 35 21.82 2.87 29.09
N TRP A 36 21.40 2.38 27.93
CA TRP A 36 22.08 1.27 27.26
C TRP A 36 22.07 1.39 25.73
N ILE A 37 22.99 0.67 25.09
CA ILE A 37 23.08 0.48 23.64
C ILE A 37 23.42 -0.98 23.36
N ASP A 38 22.72 -1.60 22.42
CA ASP A 38 23.16 -2.84 21.81
C ASP A 38 23.76 -2.56 20.42
N SER A 39 25.05 -2.82 20.25
CA SER A 39 25.83 -2.52 19.05
C SER A 39 26.54 -3.77 18.54
N SER A 40 26.69 -3.89 17.22
CA SER A 40 27.64 -4.85 16.65
C SER A 40 29.08 -4.49 17.04
N ILE A 41 29.98 -5.47 16.95
CA ILE A 41 31.43 -5.27 17.01
C ILE A 41 31.96 -5.26 15.58
N ALA A 42 32.66 -4.19 15.21
CA ALA A 42 33.23 -4.01 13.88
C ALA A 42 34.64 -4.58 13.80
N GLY A 43 35.04 -5.02 12.61
CA GLY A 43 36.42 -5.44 12.33
C GLY A 43 36.82 -6.79 12.93
N LEU A 44 35.86 -7.62 13.35
CA LEU A 44 36.11 -8.94 13.96
C LEU A 44 37.14 -9.77 13.19
N GLN A 45 37.04 -9.80 11.86
CA GLN A 45 37.90 -10.58 10.98
C GLN A 45 39.37 -10.11 10.92
N PHE A 46 39.71 -8.96 11.49
CA PHE A 46 41.05 -8.39 11.46
C PHE A 46 41.83 -8.59 12.76
N TYR A 47 41.21 -9.20 13.78
CA TYR A 47 41.79 -9.37 15.10
C TYR A 47 41.64 -10.81 15.60
N ASP A 48 41.60 -11.02 16.92
CA ASP A 48 41.69 -12.34 17.54
C ASP A 48 40.34 -13.09 17.54
N TYR A 49 39.26 -12.48 17.06
CA TYR A 49 37.95 -13.12 17.04
C TYR A 49 37.95 -14.36 16.14
N ALA A 50 37.42 -15.47 16.68
CA ALA A 50 37.40 -16.77 16.02
C ALA A 50 38.79 -17.35 15.66
N ALA A 51 39.89 -16.71 16.07
CA ALA A 51 41.21 -17.31 15.99
C ALA A 51 41.27 -18.55 16.90
N ILE A 52 42.02 -19.58 16.50
CA ILE A 52 42.17 -20.79 17.29
C ILE A 52 43.10 -20.51 18.47
N TYR A 53 42.62 -20.73 19.70
CA TYR A 53 43.43 -20.57 20.89
C TYR A 53 44.39 -21.76 21.03
N GLU A 54 45.69 -21.52 20.90
CA GLU A 54 46.71 -22.57 20.85
C GLU A 54 46.67 -23.55 22.03
N LEU A 55 46.25 -23.08 23.22
CA LEU A 55 46.24 -23.89 24.43
C LEU A 55 45.05 -24.86 24.51
N THR A 56 43.88 -24.50 23.97
CA THR A 56 42.66 -25.33 24.05
C THR A 56 42.25 -25.93 22.72
N GLY A 57 42.73 -25.39 21.60
CA GLY A 57 42.29 -25.73 20.26
C GLY A 57 40.89 -25.22 19.90
N GLU A 58 40.27 -24.40 20.76
CA GLU A 58 38.93 -23.85 20.56
C GLU A 58 39.00 -22.45 19.94
N PRO A 59 37.99 -22.04 19.13
CA PRO A 59 37.94 -20.69 18.59
C PRO A 59 37.66 -19.66 19.69
N LEU A 60 38.30 -18.50 19.60
CA LEU A 60 38.10 -17.36 20.49
C LEU A 60 36.77 -16.66 20.20
N ILE A 61 35.69 -17.24 20.70
CA ILE A 61 34.32 -16.69 20.62
C ILE A 61 33.82 -16.46 22.06
N PRO A 62 33.47 -15.23 22.43
CA PRO A 62 33.03 -14.94 23.78
C PRO A 62 31.58 -15.39 23.99
N VAL A 63 31.21 -15.64 25.24
CA VAL A 63 29.84 -16.07 25.58
C VAL A 63 29.00 -14.85 25.95
N ALA A 64 27.69 -14.92 25.65
CA ALA A 64 26.74 -13.91 26.08
C ALA A 64 26.84 -13.67 27.60
N GLY A 65 26.88 -12.40 27.99
CA GLY A 65 27.07 -11.97 29.38
C GLY A 65 28.53 -11.80 29.83
N ASP A 66 29.51 -12.17 29.01
CA ASP A 66 30.93 -11.93 29.31
C ASP A 66 31.24 -10.42 29.39
N ARG A 67 32.19 -10.06 30.26
CA ARG A 67 32.64 -8.67 30.39
C ARG A 67 33.59 -8.28 29.27
N LEU A 68 33.41 -7.07 28.76
CA LEU A 68 34.28 -6.42 27.80
C LEU A 68 34.96 -5.19 28.40
N SER A 69 36.14 -4.87 27.87
CA SER A 69 36.89 -3.66 28.17
C SER A 69 36.90 -2.77 26.93
N LEU A 70 36.58 -1.49 27.10
CA LEU A 70 36.63 -0.50 26.02
C LEU A 70 37.88 0.36 26.19
N VAL A 71 38.66 0.49 25.13
CA VAL A 71 39.92 1.25 25.15
C VAL A 71 39.90 2.30 24.05
N ARG A 72 40.26 3.53 24.39
CA ARG A 72 40.34 4.64 23.44
C ARG A 72 41.62 4.53 22.61
N GLU A 73 41.48 4.63 21.29
CA GLU A 73 42.57 4.71 20.32
C GLU A 73 42.50 6.06 19.61
N SER A 74 42.77 7.15 20.34
CA SER A 74 42.60 8.52 19.84
C SER A 74 43.55 8.91 18.69
N GLU A 75 44.68 8.21 18.59
CA GLU A 75 45.69 8.41 17.54
C GLU A 75 45.46 7.53 16.29
N ASN A 76 44.33 6.83 16.20
CA ASN A 76 44.02 6.00 15.05
C ASN A 76 43.93 6.87 13.78
N PRO A 77 44.74 6.59 12.73
CA PRO A 77 44.81 7.42 11.53
C PRO A 77 43.53 7.42 10.69
N HIS A 78 42.65 6.45 10.90
CA HIS A 78 41.38 6.31 10.16
C HIS A 78 40.21 6.95 10.90
N ASP A 79 40.22 6.95 12.23
CA ASP A 79 39.14 7.49 13.07
C ASP A 79 39.65 7.88 14.46
N SER A 80 39.77 9.19 14.74
CA SER A 80 40.20 9.70 16.06
C SER A 80 39.22 9.34 17.20
N ASN A 81 38.00 8.92 16.87
CA ASN A 81 37.02 8.45 17.84
C ASN A 81 37.08 6.93 18.07
N ALA A 82 38.04 6.21 17.48
CA ALA A 82 38.12 4.76 17.58
C ALA A 82 38.11 4.26 19.04
N VAL A 83 37.23 3.28 19.29
CA VAL A 83 37.13 2.59 20.59
C VAL A 83 37.32 1.11 20.33
N GLU A 84 38.40 0.54 20.84
CA GLU A 84 38.71 -0.87 20.77
C GLU A 84 37.85 -1.66 21.76
N VAL A 85 37.50 -2.88 21.38
CA VAL A 85 36.73 -3.82 22.19
C VAL A 85 37.63 -5.01 22.54
N TRP A 86 37.89 -5.15 23.83
CA TRP A 86 38.78 -6.16 24.39
C TRP A 86 38.01 -7.15 25.27
N TRP A 87 38.38 -8.43 25.17
CA TRP A 87 37.86 -9.51 26.00
C TRP A 87 38.97 -10.12 26.85
N ARG A 88 38.63 -10.52 28.08
CA ARG A 88 39.56 -11.13 29.06
C ARG A 88 40.87 -10.35 29.27
N ASN A 89 40.86 -9.03 29.04
CA ASN A 89 42.00 -8.11 29.14
C ASN A 89 43.22 -8.50 28.28
N GLY A 90 43.03 -9.23 27.18
CA GLY A 90 44.15 -9.62 26.32
C GLY A 90 43.78 -10.06 24.91
N ILE A 91 42.47 -10.24 24.62
CA ILE A 91 41.98 -10.66 23.31
C ILE A 91 41.30 -9.44 22.68
N ARG A 92 41.86 -8.91 21.60
CA ARG A 92 41.25 -7.80 20.88
C ARG A 92 40.21 -8.39 19.93
N LEU A 93 38.94 -8.08 20.18
CA LEU A 93 37.86 -8.56 19.32
C LEU A 93 37.69 -7.65 18.09
N GLY A 94 37.81 -6.34 18.28
CA GLY A 94 37.59 -5.37 17.21
C GLY A 94 37.39 -3.96 17.74
N HIS A 95 36.48 -3.23 17.12
CA HIS A 95 36.13 -1.85 17.49
C HIS A 95 34.62 -1.66 17.62
N LEU A 96 34.22 -0.62 18.34
CA LEU A 96 32.87 -0.09 18.18
C LEU A 96 32.70 0.48 16.77
N PRO A 97 31.53 0.30 16.12
CA PRO A 97 31.26 0.89 14.82
C PRO A 97 31.43 2.40 14.87
N ARG A 98 31.99 3.00 13.81
CA ARG A 98 32.32 4.43 13.72
C ARG A 98 31.23 5.37 14.25
N ARG A 99 29.96 5.09 13.93
CA ARG A 99 28.82 5.90 14.40
C ARG A 99 28.64 5.85 15.91
N VAL A 100 28.83 4.67 16.52
CA VAL A 100 28.75 4.49 17.97
C VAL A 100 29.97 5.12 18.63
N ALA A 101 31.16 4.86 18.08
CA ALA A 101 32.41 5.42 18.56
C ALA A 101 32.39 6.96 18.58
N ALA A 102 31.84 7.61 17.54
CA ALA A 102 31.73 9.07 17.46
C ALA A 102 30.96 9.74 18.62
N GLU A 103 29.96 9.06 19.20
CA GLU A 103 29.22 9.61 20.35
C GLU A 103 29.75 9.11 21.70
N ILE A 104 30.42 7.96 21.72
CA ILE A 104 30.94 7.34 22.95
C ILE A 104 32.35 7.84 23.30
N ALA A 105 33.17 8.19 22.31
CA ALA A 105 34.57 8.59 22.51
C ALA A 105 34.72 9.76 23.48
N GLY A 106 33.99 10.86 23.25
CA GLY A 106 34.04 12.04 24.12
C GLY A 106 33.64 11.76 25.57
N PRO A 107 32.48 11.13 25.84
CA PRO A 107 32.11 10.68 27.17
C PRO A 107 33.16 9.76 27.82
N LEU A 108 33.73 8.84 27.05
CA LEU A 108 34.75 7.91 27.55
C LEU A 108 36.05 8.65 27.93
N ASP A 109 36.50 9.59 27.09
CA ASP A 109 37.64 10.48 27.36
C ASP A 109 37.40 11.35 28.60
N ALA A 110 36.15 11.73 28.87
CA ALA A 110 35.74 12.47 30.05
C ALA A 110 35.54 11.59 31.31
N GLY A 111 35.77 10.28 31.23
CA GLY A 111 35.59 9.34 32.34
C GLY A 111 34.12 9.09 32.72
N VAL A 112 33.19 9.38 31.82
CA VAL A 112 31.76 9.10 32.02
C VAL A 112 31.55 7.59 32.09
N ALA A 113 30.75 7.13 33.05
CA ALA A 113 30.56 5.71 33.29
C ALA A 113 29.98 5.01 32.06
N LEU A 114 30.71 3.98 31.60
CA LEU A 114 30.32 3.07 30.54
C LEU A 114 30.90 1.68 30.83
N ARG A 115 30.02 0.69 30.91
CA ARG A 115 30.35 -0.71 31.14
C ARG A 115 29.96 -1.48 29.88
N ALA A 116 30.74 -2.49 29.51
CA ALA A 116 30.53 -3.22 28.26
C ALA A 116 30.48 -4.72 28.54
N TYR A 117 29.54 -5.38 27.87
CA TYR A 117 29.30 -6.81 28.00
C TYR A 117 28.99 -7.41 26.63
N VAL A 118 29.15 -8.71 26.48
CA VAL A 118 28.80 -9.42 25.25
C VAL A 118 27.29 -9.63 25.23
N ALA A 119 26.61 -9.01 24.28
CA ALA A 119 25.18 -9.25 24.04
C ALA A 119 24.97 -10.57 23.27
N HIS A 120 25.83 -10.82 22.28
CA HIS A 120 25.80 -12.02 21.45
C HIS A 120 27.22 -12.37 21.01
N GLY A 121 27.66 -13.61 21.23
CA GLY A 121 29.02 -14.07 20.90
C GLY A 121 29.31 -14.17 19.40
N GLY A 122 28.26 -14.30 18.60
CA GLY A 122 28.37 -14.52 17.15
C GLY A 122 28.59 -15.98 16.79
N ASP A 123 28.91 -16.21 15.52
CA ASP A 123 29.07 -17.53 14.90
C ASP A 123 30.45 -17.71 14.26
N GLY A 124 31.36 -16.76 14.48
CA GLY A 124 32.69 -16.74 13.88
C GLY A 124 32.78 -15.88 12.62
N GLU A 125 31.65 -15.45 12.05
CA GLU A 125 31.64 -14.58 10.89
C GLU A 125 31.86 -13.11 11.25
N ALA A 126 32.26 -12.32 10.26
CA ALA A 126 32.34 -10.86 10.41
C ALA A 126 30.96 -10.30 10.81
N TRP A 127 30.94 -9.34 11.74
CA TRP A 127 29.74 -8.67 12.28
C TRP A 127 28.76 -9.55 13.07
N SER A 128 29.11 -10.79 13.39
CA SER A 128 28.21 -11.72 14.11
C SER A 128 28.15 -11.46 15.63
N ALA A 129 29.22 -10.86 16.20
CA ALA A 129 29.28 -10.54 17.62
C ALA A 129 28.70 -9.15 17.95
N ARG A 130 28.10 -9.03 19.12
CA ARG A 130 27.43 -7.81 19.62
C ARG A 130 27.83 -7.49 21.05
N ALA A 131 27.92 -6.21 21.34
CA ALA A 131 28.21 -5.66 22.66
C ALA A 131 27.01 -4.89 23.22
N LEU A 132 26.66 -5.18 24.47
CA LEU A 132 25.77 -4.38 25.29
C LEU A 132 26.60 -3.36 26.07
N LEU A 133 26.37 -2.08 25.81
CA LEU A 133 26.99 -0.96 26.52
C LEU A 133 25.98 -0.40 27.51
N VAL A 134 26.35 -0.29 28.79
CA VAL A 134 25.48 0.16 29.88
C VAL A 134 26.14 1.31 30.63
N GLY A 135 25.46 2.44 30.77
CA GLY A 135 25.98 3.59 31.50
C GLY A 135 25.52 4.92 30.96
N SER A 136 25.75 5.98 31.74
CA SER A 136 25.43 7.37 31.35
C SER A 136 26.00 7.82 30.00
N ALA A 137 27.14 7.29 29.54
CA ALA A 137 27.68 7.59 28.22
C ALA A 137 26.77 7.13 27.06
N ALA A 138 25.90 6.13 27.31
CA ALA A 138 24.94 5.61 26.36
C ALA A 138 23.64 6.45 26.24
N ALA A 139 23.47 7.49 27.07
CA ALA A 139 22.22 8.24 27.19
C ALA A 139 21.70 8.83 25.88
N ALA A 140 22.58 9.38 25.03
CA ALA A 140 22.18 9.99 23.77
C ALA A 140 21.54 8.97 22.79
N PHE A 141 22.15 7.79 22.65
CA PHE A 141 21.59 6.71 21.85
C PHE A 141 20.32 6.13 22.47
N HIS A 142 20.33 5.87 23.78
CA HIS A 142 19.18 5.31 24.48
C HIS A 142 17.95 6.23 24.33
N GLY A 143 18.14 7.56 24.43
CA GLY A 143 17.07 8.52 24.21
C GLY A 143 16.49 8.48 22.79
N ARG A 144 17.31 8.25 21.76
CA ARG A 144 16.83 8.04 20.38
C ARG A 144 16.09 6.71 20.22
N TYR A 145 16.57 5.65 20.88
CA TYR A 145 15.90 4.36 20.89
C TYR A 145 14.51 4.46 21.53
N ILE A 146 14.41 5.06 22.72
CA ILE A 146 13.12 5.29 23.41
C ILE A 146 12.17 6.07 22.50
N ARG A 147 12.65 7.16 21.87
CA ARG A 147 11.82 7.93 20.93
C ARG A 147 11.29 7.07 19.79
N HIS A 148 12.16 6.28 19.17
CA HIS A 148 11.79 5.40 18.07
C HIS A 148 10.73 4.36 18.50
N VAL A 149 10.91 3.72 19.66
CA VAL A 149 9.95 2.75 20.21
C VAL A 149 8.61 3.41 20.51
N CYS A 150 8.62 4.60 21.13
CA CYS A 150 7.42 5.37 21.40
C CYS A 150 6.69 5.77 20.11
N GLU A 151 7.40 6.32 19.12
CA GLU A 151 6.83 6.70 17.82
C GLU A 151 6.18 5.48 17.13
N ALA A 152 6.86 4.34 17.10
CA ALA A 152 6.31 3.10 16.54
C ALA A 152 5.05 2.62 17.29
N ALA A 153 5.04 2.71 18.62
CA ALA A 153 3.87 2.37 19.43
C ALA A 153 2.68 3.30 19.17
N PHE A 154 2.93 4.61 19.07
CA PHE A 154 1.90 5.59 18.72
C PHE A 154 1.32 5.33 17.33
N SER A 155 2.16 5.14 16.30
CA SER A 155 1.68 4.86 14.95
C SER A 155 0.85 3.57 14.87
N ARG A 156 1.21 2.52 15.63
CA ARG A 156 0.40 1.28 15.72
C ARG A 156 -0.97 1.56 16.33
N TRP A 157 -1.01 2.33 17.42
CA TRP A 157 -2.26 2.68 18.08
C TRP A 157 -3.16 3.53 17.16
N GLU A 158 -2.60 4.53 16.48
CA GLU A 158 -3.34 5.37 15.52
C GLU A 158 -3.96 4.52 14.40
N TRP A 159 -3.18 3.60 13.83
CA TRP A 159 -3.66 2.69 12.81
C TRP A 159 -4.79 1.77 13.30
N GLU A 160 -4.70 1.28 14.55
CA GLU A 160 -5.76 0.49 15.15
C GLU A 160 -7.06 1.29 15.33
N GLN A 161 -6.96 2.55 15.75
CA GLN A 161 -8.12 3.43 15.90
C GLN A 161 -8.76 3.77 14.56
N GLU A 162 -7.96 4.10 13.55
CA GLU A 162 -8.45 4.37 12.20
C GLU A 162 -9.10 3.11 11.59
N SER A 163 -8.49 1.94 11.81
CA SER A 163 -9.06 0.65 11.40
C SER A 163 -10.40 0.36 12.08
N ARG A 164 -10.56 0.71 13.36
CA ARG A 164 -11.83 0.58 14.08
C ARG A 164 -12.89 1.51 13.48
N ALA A 165 -12.56 2.78 13.27
CA ALA A 165 -13.45 3.76 12.64
C ALA A 165 -13.90 3.31 11.24
N ILE A 166 -12.99 2.77 10.42
CA ILE A 166 -13.31 2.22 9.09
C ILE A 166 -14.29 1.04 9.20
N ARG A 167 -14.09 0.13 10.16
CA ARG A 167 -15.00 -1.01 10.38
C ARG A 167 -16.39 -0.57 10.82
N GLU A 168 -16.47 0.45 11.67
CA GLU A 168 -17.73 1.02 12.15
C GLU A 168 -18.48 1.80 11.04
N ASP A 169 -17.77 2.42 10.10
CA ASP A 169 -18.37 3.17 8.98
C ASP A 169 -18.79 2.27 7.80
N ARG A 170 -18.22 1.06 7.70
CA ARG A 170 -18.50 0.11 6.62
C ARG A 170 -20.00 -0.22 6.43
N PRO A 171 -20.79 -0.51 7.49
CA PRO A 171 -22.23 -0.76 7.35
C PRO A 171 -22.99 0.44 6.80
N SER A 172 -22.57 1.66 7.12
CA SER A 172 -23.20 2.90 6.65
C SER A 172 -22.93 3.14 5.17
N ARG A 173 -21.70 2.90 4.70
CA ARG A 173 -21.34 2.96 3.28
C ARG A 173 -22.06 1.91 2.45
N GLU A 174 -22.13 0.68 2.94
CA GLU A 174 -22.82 -0.43 2.26
C GLU A 174 -24.33 -0.14 2.10
N ARG A 175 -24.98 0.41 3.13
CA ARG A 175 -26.38 0.88 3.04
C ARG A 175 -26.55 2.02 2.04
N GLY A 176 -25.63 3.00 2.02
CA GLY A 176 -25.66 4.10 1.06
C GLY A 176 -25.55 3.63 -0.39
N GLN A 177 -24.66 2.67 -0.66
CA GLN A 177 -24.50 2.07 -2.00
C GLN A 177 -25.74 1.26 -2.41
N ALA A 178 -26.31 0.47 -1.51
CA ALA A 178 -27.56 -0.26 -1.76
C ALA A 178 -28.71 0.70 -2.09
N PHE A 179 -28.87 1.78 -1.33
CA PHE A 179 -29.89 2.80 -1.58
C PHE A 179 -29.66 3.50 -2.93
N ALA A 180 -28.42 3.83 -3.28
CA ALA A 180 -28.10 4.43 -4.57
C ALA A 180 -28.43 3.50 -5.76
N ARG A 181 -28.17 2.19 -5.64
CA ARG A 181 -28.55 1.19 -6.64
C ARG A 181 -30.07 1.11 -6.80
N GLU A 182 -30.79 1.02 -5.69
CA GLU A 182 -32.26 0.98 -5.70
C GLU A 182 -32.87 2.23 -6.37
N GLN A 183 -32.30 3.41 -6.12
CA GLN A 183 -32.72 4.64 -6.79
C GLN A 183 -32.39 4.62 -8.29
N GLY A 184 -31.25 4.06 -8.68
CA GLY A 184 -30.87 3.84 -10.08
C GLY A 184 -31.88 2.94 -10.80
N ASP A 185 -32.19 1.78 -10.22
CA ASP A 185 -33.14 0.82 -10.78
C ASP A 185 -34.54 1.42 -10.93
N ARG A 186 -35.00 2.19 -9.93
CA ARG A 186 -36.28 2.92 -10.00
C ARG A 186 -36.29 3.97 -11.12
N ARG A 187 -35.18 4.69 -11.34
CA ARG A 187 -35.08 5.66 -12.44
C ARG A 187 -35.15 4.95 -13.79
N THR A 188 -34.43 3.86 -13.97
CA THR A 188 -34.45 3.05 -15.19
C THR A 188 -35.84 2.50 -15.46
N ALA A 189 -36.52 1.97 -14.44
CA ALA A 189 -37.89 1.46 -14.56
C ALA A 189 -38.88 2.56 -14.98
N ARG A 190 -38.77 3.76 -14.40
CA ARG A 190 -39.61 4.92 -14.78
C ARG A 190 -39.36 5.37 -16.22
N LEU A 191 -38.10 5.45 -16.64
CA LEU A 191 -37.75 5.77 -18.02
C LEU A 191 -38.30 4.71 -18.98
N GLN A 192 -38.14 3.44 -18.66
CA GLN A 192 -38.67 2.34 -19.46
C GLN A 192 -40.21 2.40 -19.56
N GLN A 193 -40.89 2.70 -18.45
CA GLN A 193 -42.34 2.88 -18.43
C GLN A 193 -42.77 4.06 -19.31
N ALA A 194 -42.08 5.20 -19.21
CA ALA A 194 -42.34 6.38 -20.03
C ALA A 194 -42.15 6.06 -21.51
N VAL A 195 -41.00 5.49 -21.90
CA VAL A 195 -40.70 5.07 -23.28
C VAL A 195 -41.77 4.11 -23.81
N ASN A 196 -42.17 3.10 -23.03
CA ASN A 196 -43.21 2.15 -23.43
C ASN A 196 -44.61 2.79 -23.53
N THR A 197 -44.87 3.86 -22.80
CA THR A 197 -46.13 4.60 -22.89
C THR A 197 -46.16 5.42 -24.18
N PHE A 198 -45.09 6.18 -24.46
CA PHE A 198 -44.97 6.96 -25.69
C PHE A 198 -44.88 6.10 -26.94
N ALA A 199 -44.25 4.92 -26.88
CA ALA A 199 -44.17 3.99 -28.02
C ALA A 199 -45.53 3.42 -28.49
N LYS A 200 -46.58 3.56 -27.69
CA LYS A 200 -47.95 3.14 -28.03
C LYS A 200 -48.77 4.25 -28.69
N LEU A 201 -48.29 5.50 -28.67
CA LEU A 201 -48.98 6.60 -29.30
C LEU A 201 -48.72 6.59 -30.81
N PRO A 202 -49.75 6.86 -31.65
CA PRO A 202 -49.56 7.02 -33.07
C PRO A 202 -48.66 8.22 -33.36
N ILE A 203 -47.83 8.11 -34.40
CA ILE A 203 -46.94 9.18 -34.81
C ILE A 203 -47.68 10.06 -35.81
N GLU A 204 -47.59 11.37 -35.60
CA GLU A 204 -48.07 12.34 -36.57
C GLU A 204 -47.16 12.31 -37.81
N LEU A 205 -47.74 11.98 -38.96
CA LEU A 205 -47.02 11.81 -40.20
C LEU A 205 -46.97 13.14 -40.96
N ASP A 206 -45.77 13.67 -41.20
CA ASP A 206 -45.56 14.73 -42.18
C ASP A 206 -45.54 14.10 -43.59
N GLU A 207 -46.70 14.12 -44.25
CA GLU A 207 -46.93 13.42 -45.51
C GLU A 207 -46.22 14.10 -46.70
N PRO A 208 -45.29 13.40 -47.37
CA PRO A 208 -44.70 13.94 -48.58
C PRO A 208 -45.74 13.98 -49.69
N PRO A 209 -45.71 15.02 -50.56
CA PRO A 209 -46.69 15.15 -51.62
C PRO A 209 -46.66 13.95 -52.59
N VAL A 210 -47.84 13.43 -52.93
CA VAL A 210 -48.01 12.35 -53.91
C VAL A 210 -47.33 12.73 -55.22
N GLY A 211 -46.57 11.78 -55.79
CA GLY A 211 -45.82 11.94 -57.03
C GLY A 211 -44.39 12.47 -56.86
N ALA A 212 -44.05 13.01 -55.69
CA ALA A 212 -42.68 13.48 -55.41
C ALA A 212 -41.68 12.33 -55.43
N VAL A 213 -40.48 12.60 -55.93
CA VAL A 213 -39.33 11.69 -55.82
C VAL A 213 -38.40 12.27 -54.77
N ARG A 214 -38.19 11.54 -53.68
CA ARG A 214 -37.25 11.95 -52.62
C ARG A 214 -36.33 10.80 -52.27
N GLU A 215 -35.27 11.11 -51.53
CA GLU A 215 -34.43 10.08 -50.94
C GLU A 215 -35.22 9.24 -49.93
N ILE A 216 -34.86 7.97 -49.78
CA ILE A 216 -35.48 7.04 -48.83
C ILE A 216 -35.31 7.49 -47.37
N TYR A 217 -34.35 8.39 -47.10
CA TYR A 217 -34.23 9.06 -45.82
C TYR A 217 -35.49 9.87 -45.45
N ALA A 218 -36.26 10.38 -46.43
CA ALA A 218 -37.52 11.06 -46.17
C ALA A 218 -38.54 10.15 -45.46
N ILE A 219 -38.59 8.85 -45.80
CA ILE A 219 -39.44 7.88 -45.11
C ILE A 219 -38.92 7.61 -43.69
N GLN A 220 -37.59 7.49 -43.52
CA GLN A 220 -36.98 7.27 -42.20
C GLN A 220 -37.25 8.44 -41.25
N SER A 221 -37.13 9.67 -41.76
CA SER A 221 -37.38 10.89 -41.01
C SER A 221 -38.86 11.03 -40.63
N ALA A 222 -39.78 10.82 -41.59
CA ALA A 222 -41.22 10.94 -41.35
C ALA A 222 -41.76 9.90 -40.35
N LEU A 223 -41.15 8.71 -40.30
CA LEU A 223 -41.62 7.60 -39.47
C LEU A 223 -40.75 7.33 -38.22
N GLY A 224 -39.58 7.95 -38.12
CA GLY A 224 -38.58 7.61 -37.11
C GLY A 224 -38.20 6.12 -37.14
N CYS A 225 -37.99 5.57 -38.34
CA CYS A 225 -37.75 4.13 -38.56
C CYS A 225 -36.37 3.87 -39.18
N SER A 226 -35.88 2.63 -39.07
CA SER A 226 -34.59 2.27 -39.66
C SER A 226 -34.63 2.24 -41.19
N ARG A 227 -33.49 2.49 -41.85
CA ARG A 227 -33.34 2.40 -43.31
C ARG A 227 -33.91 1.10 -43.88
N SER A 228 -33.62 -0.05 -43.28
CA SER A 228 -34.14 -1.35 -43.72
C SER A 228 -35.67 -1.45 -43.62
N THR A 229 -36.28 -0.79 -42.64
CA THR A 229 -37.74 -0.75 -42.49
C THR A 229 -38.37 0.15 -43.54
N ALA A 230 -37.77 1.31 -43.83
CA ALA A 230 -38.20 2.18 -44.93
C ALA A 230 -38.15 1.46 -46.29
N PHE A 231 -37.09 0.69 -46.58
CA PHE A 231 -37.00 -0.16 -47.77
C PHE A 231 -38.11 -1.22 -47.83
N ARG A 232 -38.40 -1.88 -46.70
CA ARG A 232 -39.44 -2.90 -46.61
C ARG A 232 -40.82 -2.31 -46.87
N LEU A 233 -41.12 -1.14 -46.31
CA LEU A 233 -42.38 -0.43 -46.51
C LEU A 233 -42.57 -0.02 -47.98
N ALA A 234 -41.53 0.56 -48.60
CA ALA A 234 -41.56 0.93 -50.02
C ALA A 234 -41.86 -0.29 -50.91
N ARG A 235 -41.14 -1.39 -50.69
CA ARG A 235 -41.34 -2.64 -51.45
C ARG A 235 -42.71 -3.28 -51.21
N ALA A 236 -43.19 -3.27 -49.98
CA ALA A 236 -44.52 -3.80 -49.65
C ALA A 236 -45.64 -3.00 -50.31
N ALA A 237 -45.45 -1.70 -50.52
CA ALA A 237 -46.35 -0.84 -51.28
C ALA A 237 -46.17 -0.95 -52.82
N GLY A 238 -45.34 -1.87 -53.30
CA GLY A 238 -45.08 -2.08 -54.72
C GLY A 238 -44.12 -1.05 -55.35
N VAL A 239 -43.44 -0.24 -54.55
CA VAL A 239 -42.48 0.77 -55.04
C VAL A 239 -41.05 0.27 -54.85
N GLU A 240 -40.36 -0.06 -55.95
CA GLU A 240 -38.94 -0.43 -55.88
C GLU A 240 -38.06 0.82 -55.77
N PRO A 241 -37.30 1.01 -54.68
CA PRO A 241 -36.43 2.16 -54.54
C PRO A 241 -35.27 2.11 -55.55
N ARG A 242 -35.04 3.21 -56.24
CA ARG A 242 -33.95 3.33 -57.21
C ARG A 242 -32.65 3.60 -56.46
N LEU A 243 -31.70 2.67 -56.57
CA LEU A 243 -30.37 2.80 -56.01
C LEU A 243 -29.47 3.60 -56.96
N HIS A 244 -28.77 4.58 -56.43
CA HIS A 244 -27.75 5.36 -57.12
C HIS A 244 -26.40 4.92 -56.59
N HIS A 245 -25.51 4.49 -57.50
CA HIS A 245 -24.19 3.98 -57.15
C HIS A 245 -23.13 4.98 -57.59
N ARG A 246 -22.11 5.18 -56.73
CA ARG A 246 -20.91 5.94 -57.06
C ARG A 246 -19.70 5.02 -56.89
N GLY A 247 -19.28 4.37 -57.97
CA GLY A 247 -18.36 3.26 -57.90
C GLY A 247 -19.01 2.03 -57.26
N TRP A 248 -18.37 1.46 -56.23
CA TRP A 248 -18.78 0.18 -55.61
C TRP A 248 -19.81 0.33 -54.49
N TYR A 249 -20.10 1.56 -54.02
CA TYR A 249 -21.03 1.81 -52.92
C TYR A 249 -22.30 2.53 -53.41
N CYS A 250 -23.43 2.21 -52.78
CA CYS A 250 -24.70 2.90 -52.99
C CYS A 250 -24.66 4.25 -52.26
N ASP A 251 -24.65 5.33 -53.04
CA ASP A 251 -24.51 6.71 -52.58
C ASP A 251 -25.86 7.27 -52.10
N ALA A 252 -26.95 6.95 -52.83
CA ALA A 252 -28.30 7.37 -52.47
C ALA A 252 -29.33 6.34 -52.91
N ALA A 253 -30.50 6.34 -52.28
CA ALA A 253 -31.65 5.57 -52.76
C ALA A 253 -32.87 6.48 -52.82
N THR A 254 -33.48 6.62 -54.00
CA THR A 254 -34.65 7.47 -54.19
C THR A 254 -35.91 6.66 -54.40
N VAL A 255 -37.02 7.14 -53.88
CA VAL A 255 -38.34 6.50 -53.96
C VAL A 255 -39.36 7.53 -54.45
N ARG A 256 -40.31 7.08 -55.27
CA ARG A 256 -41.46 7.90 -55.67
C ARG A 256 -42.59 7.67 -54.68
N PHE A 257 -43.16 8.74 -54.14
CA PHE A 257 -44.28 8.67 -53.20
C PHE A 257 -45.59 8.43 -53.95
N THR A 258 -46.04 7.19 -54.00
CA THR A 258 -47.35 6.82 -54.56
C THR A 258 -48.44 6.86 -53.48
N PRO A 259 -49.74 6.92 -53.85
CA PRO A 259 -50.82 6.82 -52.87
C PRO A 259 -50.73 5.58 -51.98
N GLU A 260 -50.34 4.44 -52.55
CA GLU A 260 -50.18 3.16 -51.84
C GLU A 260 -49.03 3.20 -50.84
N LEU A 261 -47.94 3.91 -51.17
CA LEU A 261 -46.83 4.10 -50.26
C LEU A 261 -47.19 5.04 -49.10
N ILE A 262 -47.91 6.12 -49.37
CA ILE A 262 -48.40 7.02 -48.30
C ILE A 262 -49.35 6.26 -47.37
N GLU A 263 -50.24 5.43 -47.92
CA GLU A 263 -51.14 4.62 -47.10
C GLU A 263 -50.39 3.57 -46.28
N ALA A 264 -49.37 2.92 -46.84
CA ALA A 264 -48.49 2.02 -46.09
C ALA A 264 -47.72 2.75 -44.96
N MET A 265 -47.31 4.00 -45.19
CA MET A 265 -46.68 4.85 -44.18
C MET A 265 -47.66 5.23 -43.07
N ARG A 266 -48.91 5.60 -43.39
CA ARG A 266 -49.97 5.87 -42.41
C ARG A 266 -50.31 4.64 -41.57
N ALA A 267 -50.51 3.49 -42.22
CA ALA A 267 -50.79 2.24 -41.54
C ALA A 267 -49.67 1.85 -40.56
N TRP A 268 -48.42 2.10 -40.96
CA TRP A 268 -47.27 1.88 -40.07
C TRP A 268 -47.21 2.89 -38.92
N ALA A 269 -47.51 4.17 -39.16
CA ALA A 269 -47.51 5.22 -38.14
C ALA A 269 -48.61 5.05 -37.09
N ALA A 270 -49.74 4.45 -37.48
CA ALA A 270 -50.87 4.13 -36.60
C ALA A 270 -50.68 2.83 -35.80
N ALA A 271 -49.73 1.97 -36.17
CA ALA A 271 -49.53 0.68 -35.52
C ALA A 271 -48.78 0.81 -34.19
N PRO A 272 -49.26 0.17 -33.09
CA PRO A 272 -48.57 0.20 -31.81
C PRO A 272 -47.25 -0.58 -31.88
N ARG A 273 -46.17 0.00 -31.35
CA ARG A 273 -44.84 -0.63 -31.36
C ARG A 273 -44.66 -1.61 -30.20
N THR A 274 -43.86 -2.65 -30.42
CA THR A 274 -43.51 -3.65 -29.41
C THR A 274 -42.75 -3.02 -28.23
N ARG A 275 -42.90 -3.58 -27.03
CA ARG A 275 -42.23 -3.10 -25.80
C ARG A 275 -40.72 -2.95 -26.00
N TYR A 276 -40.17 -1.81 -25.57
CA TYR A 276 -38.74 -1.57 -25.50
C TYR A 276 -38.19 -2.09 -24.16
N SER A 277 -37.10 -2.85 -24.23
CA SER A 277 -36.24 -3.16 -23.07
C SER A 277 -35.04 -2.21 -23.10
N LEU A 278 -34.93 -1.34 -22.11
CA LEU A 278 -33.66 -0.68 -21.83
C LEU A 278 -32.77 -1.75 -21.16
N ARG A 279 -31.68 -2.14 -21.82
CA ARG A 279 -30.62 -2.94 -21.20
C ARG A 279 -29.69 -2.03 -20.43
#